data_AF-A0A7X9KQS4-F1
#
_entry.id   AF-A0A7X9KQS4-F1
#
_cell.length_a   1.000
_cell.length_b   1.000
_cell.length_c   1.000
_cell.angle_alpha   90.00
_cell.angle_beta   90.00
_cell.angle_gamma   90.00
#
_symmetry.space_group_name_H-M   'P 1'
#
loop_
_entity.id
_entity.type
_entity.pdbx_description
1 polymer ?
#
loop_
_entity_poly.entity_id
_entity_poly.type
_entity_poly.pdbx_seq_one_letter_code
_entity_poly.pdbx_strand_id
1 'polypeptide(L)'
;SIGPYSLITQQPLGGKAQFGGQRFGEMEVWALEAYGASNILQELLTLKSDDIIGRAKTYEAIVKGDNIPKAGVPESFNVLVHELRGLGLELTFE
;
A
#
# COMPACT_ATOMS: atom_id res chain seq x y z
N SER A 1 5.50 -8.30 11.00
CA SER A 1 6.91 -7.86 10.90
C SER A 1 6.96 -6.64 10.00
N ILE A 2 7.94 -5.74 10.19
CA ILE A 2 8.10 -4.51 9.41
C ILE A 2 9.55 -4.46 8.90
N GLY A 3 9.74 -4.05 7.64
CA GLY A 3 11.04 -3.90 7.00
C GLY A 3 11.28 -2.46 6.53
N PRO A 4 12.42 -2.18 5.87
CA PRO A 4 12.69 -0.88 5.27
C PRO A 4 11.78 -0.61 4.06
N TYR A 5 11.52 0.68 3.81
CA TYR A 5 10.65 1.17 2.73
C TYR A 5 11.43 2.07 1.75
N SER A 6 10.96 2.13 0.51
CA SER A 6 11.47 3.04 -0.51
C SER A 6 11.13 4.50 -0.17
N LEU A 7 11.97 5.44 -0.62
CA LEU A 7 11.74 6.87 -0.37
C LEU A 7 10.60 7.44 -1.22
N ILE A 8 10.49 6.99 -2.48
CA ILE A 8 9.56 7.57 -3.47
C ILE A 8 8.15 7.00 -3.29
N THR A 9 7.99 5.69 -3.46
CA THR A 9 6.66 5.03 -3.46
C THR A 9 6.24 4.55 -2.08
N GLN A 10 7.11 4.63 -1.07
CA GLN A 10 6.85 4.15 0.29
C GLN A 10 6.47 2.67 0.37
N GLN A 11 6.90 1.87 -0.61
CA GLN A 11 6.70 0.41 -0.65
C GLN A 11 7.87 -0.33 0.02
N PRO A 12 7.64 -1.54 0.57
CA PRO A 12 8.73 -2.34 1.14
C PRO A 12 9.83 -2.58 0.10
N LEU A 13 11.09 -2.57 0.54
CA LEU A 13 12.20 -2.91 -0.34
C LEU A 13 12.08 -4.35 -0.86
N GLY A 14 12.72 -4.65 -1.99
CA GLY A 14 12.76 -5.98 -2.57
C GLY A 14 14.02 -6.76 -2.16
N GLY A 15 13.87 -8.08 -2.04
CA GLY A 15 15.00 -9.00 -1.94
C GLY A 15 15.45 -9.33 -0.51
N LYS A 16 15.90 -10.57 -0.31
CA LYS A 16 16.26 -11.13 0.99
C LYS A 16 17.34 -10.33 1.73
N ALA A 17 18.32 -9.78 1.01
CA ALA A 17 19.44 -9.05 1.59
C ALA A 17 19.04 -7.74 2.29
N GLN A 18 17.89 -7.16 1.88
CA GLN A 18 17.37 -5.90 2.42
C GLN A 18 16.22 -6.13 3.40
N PHE A 19 16.01 -7.37 3.85
CA PHE A 19 14.79 -7.78 4.57
C PHE A 19 13.52 -7.33 3.82
N GLY A 20 13.57 -7.45 2.50
CA GLY A 20 12.55 -6.97 1.61
C GLY A 20 11.29 -7.83 1.57
N GLY A 21 10.18 -7.22 1.22
CA GLY A 21 8.91 -7.89 0.97
C GLY A 21 8.95 -8.73 -0.32
N GLN A 22 8.00 -9.66 -0.42
CA GLN A 22 7.71 -10.34 -1.68
C GLN A 22 6.86 -9.44 -2.57
N ARG A 23 7.12 -9.46 -3.87
CA ARG A 23 6.27 -8.79 -4.85
C ARG A 23 4.93 -9.51 -4.91
N PHE A 24 3.86 -8.78 -4.57
CA PHE A 24 2.50 -9.19 -4.88
C PHE A 24 2.15 -8.73 -6.31
N GLY A 25 1.96 -9.69 -7.22
CA GLY A 25 1.83 -9.44 -8.65
C GLY A 25 0.39 -9.29 -9.14
N GLU A 26 0.24 -8.79 -10.37
CA GLU A 26 -1.05 -8.59 -11.02
C GLU A 26 -1.86 -9.89 -11.14
N MET A 27 -1.22 -11.02 -11.44
CA MET A 27 -1.93 -12.32 -11.50
C MET A 27 -2.45 -12.76 -10.12
N GLU A 28 -1.78 -12.39 -9.04
CA GLU A 28 -2.20 -12.72 -7.67
C GLU A 28 -3.35 -11.81 -7.23
N VAL A 29 -3.35 -10.54 -7.67
CA VAL A 29 -4.49 -9.62 -7.57
C VAL A 29 -5.71 -10.24 -8.25
N TRP A 30 -5.59 -10.67 -9.52
CA TRP A 30 -6.70 -11.29 -10.24
C TRP A 30 -7.23 -12.54 -9.54
N ALA A 31 -6.34 -13.35 -8.97
CA ALA A 31 -6.76 -14.53 -8.22
C ALA A 31 -7.64 -14.14 -7.02
N LEU A 32 -7.23 -13.15 -6.22
CA LEU A 32 -8.02 -12.68 -5.07
C LEU A 32 -9.34 -12.02 -5.49
N GLU A 33 -9.34 -11.28 -6.59
CA GLU A 33 -10.55 -10.70 -7.17
C GLU A 33 -11.54 -11.78 -7.60
N ALA A 34 -11.08 -12.85 -8.25
CA ALA A 34 -11.91 -13.99 -8.66
C ALA A 34 -12.57 -14.71 -7.47
N TYR A 35 -11.91 -14.73 -6.31
CA TYR A 35 -12.48 -15.24 -5.06
C TYR A 35 -13.41 -14.24 -4.35
N GLY A 36 -13.52 -13.00 -4.83
CA GLY A 36 -14.30 -11.95 -4.18
C GLY A 36 -13.70 -11.46 -2.86
N ALA A 37 -12.39 -11.66 -2.64
CA ALA A 37 -11.70 -11.37 -1.38
C ALA A 37 -11.36 -9.89 -1.21
N SER A 38 -12.36 -9.01 -1.31
CA SER A 38 -12.21 -7.54 -1.36
C SER A 38 -11.49 -6.95 -0.14
N ASN A 39 -11.82 -7.40 1.09
CA ASN A 39 -11.16 -6.93 2.32
C ASN A 39 -9.67 -7.28 2.35
N ILE A 40 -9.32 -8.50 1.93
CA ILE A 40 -7.93 -8.98 1.91
C ILE A 40 -7.14 -8.19 0.85
N LEU A 41 -7.74 -8.00 -0.32
CA LEU A 41 -7.11 -7.27 -1.41
C LEU A 41 -6.87 -5.81 -1.02
N GLN A 42 -7.86 -5.14 -0.42
CA GLN A 42 -7.73 -3.77 0.07
C GLN A 42 -6.60 -3.68 1.08
N GLU A 43 -6.53 -4.57 2.06
CA GLU A 43 -5.50 -4.58 3.09
C GLU A 43 -4.09 -4.77 2.50
N LEU A 44 -3.94 -5.69 1.53
CA LEU A 44 -2.67 -5.97 0.85
C LEU A 44 -2.17 -4.77 0.04
N LEU A 45 -3.06 -4.12 -0.72
CA LEU A 45 -2.70 -3.02 -1.62
C LEU A 45 -2.55 -1.67 -0.92
N THR A 46 -3.01 -1.53 0.33
CA THR A 46 -2.97 -0.25 1.08
C THR A 46 -2.17 -0.39 2.38
N LEU A 47 -2.80 -0.85 3.46
CA LEU A 47 -2.28 -0.88 4.83
C LEU A 47 -0.97 -1.67 4.96
N LYS A 48 -0.79 -2.73 4.17
CA LYS A 48 0.42 -3.57 4.16
C LYS A 48 1.51 -3.08 3.19
N SER A 49 1.16 -2.20 2.26
CA SER A 49 2.05 -1.75 1.17
C SER A 49 2.59 -0.34 1.45
N ASP A 50 1.82 0.69 1.13
CA ASP A 50 2.30 2.06 0.96
C ASP A 50 1.37 3.14 1.54
N ASP A 51 0.34 2.76 2.31
CA ASP A 51 -0.38 3.71 3.17
C ASP A 51 0.47 4.03 4.42
N ILE A 52 1.19 5.16 4.38
CA ILE A 52 2.15 5.57 5.42
C ILE A 52 1.49 5.72 6.79
N ILE A 53 0.32 6.35 6.83
CA ILE A 53 -0.39 6.63 8.08
C ILE A 53 -1.14 5.38 8.53
N GLY A 54 -1.81 4.70 7.60
CA GLY A 54 -2.57 3.49 7.85
C GLY A 54 -1.71 2.35 8.38
N ARG A 55 -0.50 2.13 7.84
CA ARG A 55 0.38 1.05 8.31
C ARG A 55 0.81 1.22 9.77
N ALA A 56 1.15 2.44 10.17
CA ALA A 56 1.59 2.73 11.54
C ALA A 56 0.45 2.51 12.54
N LYS A 57 -0.74 3.05 12.23
CA LYS A 57 -1.94 2.87 13.05
C LYS A 57 -2.40 1.42 13.10
N THR A 58 -2.26 0.69 12.00
CA THR A 58 -2.60 -0.74 11.95
C THR A 58 -1.69 -1.55 12.85
N TYR A 59 -0.38 -1.27 12.83
CA TYR A 59 0.56 -1.92 13.75
C TYR A 59 0.22 -1.62 15.21
N GLU A 60 -0.06 -0.36 15.53
CA GLU A 60 -0.47 0.05 16.88
C GLU A 60 -1.78 -0.65 17.32
N ALA A 61 -2.78 -0.71 16.45
CA ALA A 61 -4.06 -1.37 16.71
C ALA A 61 -3.87 -2.87 16.98
N ILE A 62 -3.03 -3.56 16.19
CA ILE A 62 -2.71 -4.99 16.39
C ILE A 62 -2.05 -5.21 17.76
N VAL A 63 -1.13 -4.34 18.16
CA VAL A 63 -0.44 -4.44 19.47
C VAL A 63 -1.40 -4.19 20.63
N LYS A 64 -2.35 -3.27 20.47
CA LYS A 64 -3.34 -2.92 21.51
C LYS A 64 -4.57 -3.83 21.54
N GLY A 65 -4.80 -4.61 20.49
CA GLY A 65 -6.03 -5.39 20.31
C GLY A 65 -7.24 -4.54 19.89
N ASP A 66 -6.99 -3.36 19.32
CA ASP A 66 -8.02 -2.46 18.81
C ASP A 66 -8.42 -2.84 17.37
N ASN A 67 -9.57 -2.31 16.91
CA ASN A 67 -9.99 -2.48 15.53
C ASN A 67 -9.02 -1.80 14.55
N ILE A 68 -8.75 -2.49 13.43
CA ILE A 68 -7.90 -1.98 12.36
C ILE A 68 -8.56 -0.74 11.72
N PRO A 69 -7.81 0.35 11.52
CA PRO A 69 -8.33 1.56 10.91
C PRO A 69 -8.73 1.33 9.43
N LYS A 70 -9.58 2.21 8.92
CA LYS A 70 -9.93 2.21 7.49
C LYS A 70 -8.70 2.60 6.64
N ALA A 71 -8.51 1.88 5.54
CA ALA A 71 -7.46 2.16 4.56
C ALA A 71 -7.62 3.55 3.92
N GLY A 72 -6.49 4.25 3.76
CA GLY A 72 -6.38 5.50 3.02
C GLY A 72 -5.98 5.31 1.55
N VAL A 73 -5.57 6.42 0.93
CA VAL A 73 -5.06 6.42 -0.44
C VAL A 73 -3.57 5.99 -0.44
N PRO A 74 -3.16 5.06 -1.31
CA PRO A 74 -1.76 4.66 -1.50
C PRO A 74 -0.85 5.83 -1.87
N GLU A 75 0.37 5.85 -1.35
CA GLU A 75 1.35 6.87 -1.74
C GLU A 75 1.79 6.73 -3.19
N SER A 76 1.83 5.51 -3.74
CA SER A 76 2.09 5.30 -5.16
C SER A 76 1.08 6.00 -6.09
N PHE A 77 -0.18 6.11 -5.67
CA PHE A 77 -1.18 6.87 -6.41
C PHE A 77 -0.93 8.38 -6.33
N ASN A 78 -0.54 8.89 -5.15
CA ASN A 78 -0.15 10.29 -5.00
C ASN A 78 1.04 10.61 -5.92
N VAL A 79 2.07 9.76 -5.97
CA VAL A 79 3.22 9.92 -6.87
C VAL A 79 2.77 10.00 -8.33
N LEU A 80 1.90 9.09 -8.78
CA LEU A 80 1.35 9.10 -10.13
C LEU A 80 0.65 10.44 -10.46
N VAL A 81 -0.17 10.96 -9.55
CA VAL A 81 -0.86 12.25 -9.75
C VAL A 81 0.14 13.40 -9.88
N HIS A 82 1.21 13.39 -9.09
CA HIS A 82 2.25 14.41 -9.18
C HIS A 82 3.06 14.30 -10.48
N GLU A 83 3.35 13.08 -10.95
CA GLU A 83 4.01 12.86 -12.24
C GLU A 83 3.18 13.39 -13.41
N LEU A 84 1.86 13.13 -13.41
CA LEU A 84 0.95 13.64 -14.44
C LEU A 84 0.82 15.17 -14.40
N ARG A 85 0.77 15.77 -13.20
CA ARG A 85 0.81 17.23 -13.04
C ARG A 85 2.11 17.84 -13.54
N GLY A 86 3.23 17.12 -13.40
CA GLY A 86 4.52 17.51 -13.98
C GLY A 86 4.51 17.62 -15.52
N LEU A 87 3.59 16.92 -16.19
CA LEU A 87 3.36 17.02 -17.63
C LEU A 87 2.39 18.16 -18.02
N GLY A 88 1.91 18.94 -17.05
CA GLY A 88 0.92 19.99 -17.28
C GLY A 88 -0.53 19.49 -17.37
N LEU A 89 -0.81 18.25 -16.93
CA LEU A 89 -2.17 17.72 -16.85
C LEU A 89 -2.80 18.09 -15.51
N GLU A 90 -3.98 18.71 -15.55
CA GLU A 90 -4.74 19.01 -14.34
C GLU A 90 -5.59 17.79 -13.94
N LEU A 91 -5.36 17.30 -12.72
CA LEU A 91 -6.12 16.21 -12.11
C LEU A 91 -6.69 16.68 -10.78
N THR A 92 -8.01 16.65 -10.68
CA THR A 92 -8.78 16.98 -9.48
C THR A 92 -9.64 15.78 -9.09
N PHE A 93 -9.79 15.55 -7.79
CA PHE A 93 -10.67 14.54 -7.23
C PHE A 93 -11.79 15.27 -6.48
N GLU A 94 -13.04 14.96 -6.81
CA GLU A 94 -14.24 15.46 -6.11
C GLU A 94 -14.54 14.65 -4.84
#